data_AF-A0A6L3X2K6-F1
#
_entry.id   AF-A0A6L3X2K6-F1
#
_cell.length_a   1.000
_cell.length_b   1.000
_cell.length_c   1.000
_cell.angle_alpha   90.00
_cell.angle_beta   90.00
_cell.angle_gamma   90.00
#
_symmetry.space_group_name_H-M   'P 1'
#
loop_
_entity.id
_entity.type
_entity.pdbx_description
1 polymer ?
#
loop_
_entity_poly.entity_id
_entity_poly.type
_entity_poly.pdbx_seq_one_letter_code
_entity_poly.pdbx_strand_id
1 'polypeptide(L)' 'MAAMGQPETKVGDLCQELGVTRQTLYRHVSPKGELRPDGEKLLSRI' A
#
# COMPACT_ATOMS: atom_id res chain seq x y z
N MET A 1 -6.49 -11.08 -5.14
CA MET A 1 -5.47 -10.07 -4.84
C MET A 1 -6.15 -8.97 -4.04
N ALA A 2 -5.66 -8.65 -2.84
CA ALA A 2 -6.24 -7.63 -1.97
C ALA A 2 -5.99 -6.24 -2.56
N ALA A 3 -6.86 -5.80 -3.46
CA ALA A 3 -6.85 -4.43 -3.95
C ALA A 3 -7.63 -3.58 -2.95
N MET A 4 -7.02 -2.49 -2.47
CA MET A 4 -7.70 -1.51 -1.60
C MET A 4 -8.94 -0.88 -2.28
N GLY A 5 -9.08 -1.05 -3.60
CA GLY A 5 -10.25 -0.66 -4.38
C GLY A 5 -11.48 -1.57 -4.21
N GLN A 6 -11.37 -2.70 -3.50
CA GLN A 6 -12.54 -3.47 -3.10
C GLN A 6 -13.16 -2.89 -1.82
N PRO A 7 -14.48 -2.63 -1.78
CA PRO A 7 -15.16 -2.04 -0.62
C PRO A 7 -15.01 -2.87 0.66
N GLU A 8 -14.80 -4.17 0.51
CA GLU A 8 -14.64 -5.13 1.61
C GLU A 8 -13.23 -5.09 2.21
N THR A 9 -12.27 -4.45 1.54
CA THR A 9 -10.89 -4.37 2.01
C THR A 9 -10.79 -3.43 3.21
N LYS A 10 -10.55 -4.02 4.38
CA LYS A 10 -10.22 -3.27 5.60
C LYS A 10 -8.76 -2.84 5.55
N VAL A 11 -8.54 -1.59 5.14
CA VAL A 11 -7.19 -0.99 5.06
C VAL A 11 -6.44 -1.06 6.40
N GLY A 12 -7.16 -1.01 7.54
CA GLY A 12 -6.55 -1.16 8.86
C GLY A 12 -5.87 -2.51 9.05
N ASP A 13 -6.59 -3.59 8.76
CA ASP A 13 -6.11 -4.96 8.90
C ASP A 13 -4.97 -5.22 7.90
N LEU A 14 -5.11 -4.74 6.66
CA LEU A 14 -4.05 -4.79 5.65
C LEU A 14 -2.77 -4.10 6.11
N CYS A 15 -2.87 -2.91 6.71
CA CYS A 15 -1.72 -2.21 7.28
C CYS A 15 -1.06 -3.00 8.41
N GLN A 16 -1.86 -3.66 9.26
CA GLN A 16 -1.35 -4.49 10.36
C GLN A 16 -0.63 -5.73 9.84
N GLU A 17 -1.18 -6.40 8.82
CA GLU A 17 -0.55 -7.55 8.16
C GLU A 17 0.77 -7.19 7.48
N LEU A 18 0.81 -6.03 6.80
CA LEU A 18 2.00 -5.54 6.11
C LEU A 18 3.03 -4.88 7.05
N GLY A 19 2.69 -4.65 8.31
CA GLY A 19 3.58 -3.97 9.27
C GLY A 19 3.85 -2.50 8.93
N VAL A 20 2.94 -1.84 8.21
CA VAL A 20 3.10 -0.45 7.78
C VAL A 20 1.95 0.44 8.29
N THR A 21 2.18 1.74 8.33
CA THR A 21 1.09 2.69 8.63
C THR A 21 0.21 2.91 7.39
N ARG A 22 -1.04 3.36 7.61
CA ARG A 22 -1.93 3.80 6.50
C ARG A 22 -1.29 4.89 5.65
N GLN A 23 -0.56 5.81 6.30
CA GLN A 23 0.15 6.88 5.59
C GLN A 23 1.22 6.32 4.66
N THR A 24 2.01 5.35 5.12
CA THR A 24 3.01 4.65 4.29
C THR A 24 2.34 3.94 3.12
N LEU A 25 1.28 3.18 3.40
CA LEU A 25 0.53 2.46 2.38
C LEU A 25 -0.02 3.40 1.30
N TYR A 26 -0.68 4.49 1.68
CA TYR A 26 -1.24 5.45 0.71
C TYR A 26 -0.19 6.26 -0.05
N ARG A 27 0.95 6.56 0.57
CA ARG A 27 2.06 7.29 -0.08
C ARG A 27 2.71 6.45 -1.18
N HIS A 28 2.85 5.15 -0.95
CA HIS A 28 3.64 4.28 -1.82
C HIS A 28 2.81 3.34 -2.70
N VAL A 29 1.52 3.13 -2.41
CA VAL A 29 0.67 2.16 -3.11
C VAL A 29 -0.64 2.80 -3.59
N SER A 30 -1.07 2.46 -4.81
CA SER A 30 -2.33 2.87 -5.41
C SER A 30 -3.48 2.01 -4.87
N PRO A 31 -4.75 2.46 -4.97
CA PRO A 31 -5.89 1.63 -4.59
C PRO A 31 -5.97 0.29 -5.34
N LYS A 32 -5.34 0.17 -6.51
CA LYS A 32 -5.26 -1.07 -7.29
C LYS A 32 -4.13 -2.00 -6.85
N GLY A 33 -3.28 -1.58 -5.90
CA GLY A 33 -2.12 -2.34 -5.44
C GLY A 33 -0.84 -2.06 -6.21
N GLU A 34 -0.82 -1.05 -7.09
CA GLU A 34 0.38 -0.68 -7.87
C GLU A 34 1.29 0.22 -7.04
N LEU A 35 2.60 0.16 -7.26
CA LEU A 35 3.53 1.11 -6.66
C LEU A 35 3.32 2.51 -7.26
N ARG A 36 3.41 3.51 -6.40
CA ARG A 36 3.51 4.91 -6.79
C ARG A 36 4.98 5.28 -7.03
N PRO A 37 5.28 6.38 -7.73
CA PRO A 37 6.66 6.82 -7.95
C PRO A 37 7.50 6.91 -6.67
N ASP A 38 6.89 7.35 -5.56
CA ASP A 38 7.55 7.37 -4.25
C ASP A 38 7.92 5.98 -3.73
N GLY A 39 7.08 4.96 -4.01
CA GLY A 39 7.32 3.57 -3.65
C GLY A 39 8.40 2.94 -4.53
N GLU A 40 8.37 3.20 -5.84
CA GLU A 40 9.43 2.77 -6.77
C GLU A 40 10.79 3.35 -6.36
N LYS A 41 10.85 4.66 -6.08
CA LYS A 41 12.08 5.32 -5.65
C LYS A 41 12.64 4.76 -4.34
N LEU A 42 11.77 4.33 -3.41
CA LEU A 42 12.18 3.72 -2.15
C LEU A 42 12.83 2.35 -2.39
N LEU A 43 12.24 1.53 -3.26
CA LEU A 43 12.75 0.21 -3.59
C LEU A 43 14.03 0.25 -4.42
N SER A 44 14.17 1.22 -5.33
CA SER A 44 15.38 1.40 -6.14
C SER A 44 16.61 1.89 -5.34
N ARG A 45 16.48 2.14 -4.04
CA ARG A 45 17.57 2.53 -3.14
C ARG A 45 18.18 1.36 -2.36
N ILE A 46 17.64 0.16 -2.55
CA ILE A 46 18.09 -1.11 -1.95
C ILE A 46 18.87 -1.87 -3.02
#